data_AF-A0A453C666-F1
#
_entry.id   AF-A0A453C666-F1
#
_cell.length_a   1.000
_cell.length_b   1.000
_cell.length_c   1.000
_cell.angle_alpha   90.00
_cell.angle_beta   90.00
_cell.angle_gamma   90.00
#
_symmetry.space_group_name_H-M   'P 1'
#
loop_
_entity.id
_entity.type
_entity.pdbx_description
1 polymer ?
#
loop_
_entity_poly.entity_id
_entity_poly.type
_entity_poly.pdbx_seq_one_letter_code
_entity_poly.pdbx_strand_id
1 'polypeptide(L)'
;KDLELQLRNIKSDSTFDLVCKVLHVCEGPSGEWIFYVWDGTDTPATELQTLLDTEAVTPTPLHPEEAPLPREVLCTLPCVGTVLRVFSNRFSKEILHLQKDIYWARFCNITCKQEFGMWKGSLLPSSRIRLLSSEDGSVIERLK
;
A
#
# COMPACT_ATOMS: atom_id res chain seq x y z
N LYS A 1 -14.95 13.81 -6.99
CA LYS A 1 -15.38 12.74 -6.05
C LYS A 1 -15.30 11.36 -6.73
N ASP A 2 -15.04 11.31 -8.04
CA ASP A 2 -15.20 10.11 -8.89
C ASP A 2 -13.94 9.25 -9.05
N LEU A 3 -12.92 9.43 -8.20
CA LEU A 3 -11.67 8.67 -8.26
C LEU A 3 -11.35 7.96 -6.94
N GLU A 4 -12.20 8.06 -5.91
CA GLU A 4 -11.95 7.32 -4.67
C GLU A 4 -12.30 5.84 -4.85
N LEU A 5 -11.37 4.94 -4.58
CA LEU A 5 -11.54 3.50 -4.71
C LEU A 5 -11.28 2.76 -3.39
N GLN A 6 -11.85 1.57 -3.29
CA GLN A 6 -11.48 0.55 -2.32
C GLN A 6 -10.44 -0.39 -2.93
N LEU A 7 -9.64 -1.05 -2.09
CA LEU A 7 -8.61 -1.99 -2.53
C LEU A 7 -9.19 -3.09 -3.43
N ARG A 8 -10.39 -3.60 -3.15
CA ARG A 8 -11.11 -4.56 -4.01
C ARG A 8 -11.40 -4.12 -5.45
N ASN A 9 -11.34 -2.82 -5.73
CA ASN A 9 -11.69 -2.26 -7.03
C ASN A 9 -10.50 -1.64 -7.77
N ILE A 10 -9.27 -1.81 -7.26
CA ILE A 10 -8.08 -1.25 -7.90
C ILE A 10 -7.84 -1.89 -9.27
N LYS A 11 -7.25 -1.12 -10.18
CA LYS A 11 -6.87 -1.56 -11.52
C LYS A 11 -5.44 -1.13 -11.78
N SER A 12 -4.70 -1.96 -12.53
CA SER A 12 -3.33 -1.65 -12.92
C SER A 12 -3.30 -0.36 -13.73
N ASP A 13 -2.26 0.46 -13.50
CA ASP A 13 -1.89 1.62 -14.32
C ASP A 13 -2.95 2.74 -14.37
N SER A 14 -3.90 2.74 -13.45
CA SER A 14 -4.88 3.81 -13.25
C SER A 14 -4.58 4.61 -11.99
N THR A 15 -4.86 5.92 -12.02
CA THR A 15 -4.72 6.76 -10.83
C THR A 15 -6.04 6.89 -10.07
N PHE A 16 -5.94 6.88 -8.74
CA PHE A 16 -7.11 6.93 -7.86
C PHE A 16 -6.75 7.52 -6.48
N ASP A 17 -7.80 7.84 -5.72
CA ASP A 17 -7.69 8.23 -4.31
C ASP A 17 -8.04 7.01 -3.43
N LEU A 18 -7.27 6.79 -2.36
CA LEU A 18 -7.48 5.70 -1.41
C LEU A 18 -7.65 6.25 0.01
N VAL A 19 -8.79 5.95 0.64
CA VAL A 19 -8.99 6.15 2.08
C VAL A 19 -8.68 4.84 2.80
N CYS A 20 -7.70 4.87 3.69
CA CYS A 20 -7.18 3.66 4.34
C CYS A 20 -6.59 3.98 5.72
N LYS A 21 -6.43 2.93 6.54
CA LYS A 21 -5.56 2.98 7.72
C LYS A 21 -4.12 2.80 7.27
N VAL A 22 -3.23 3.61 7.81
CA VAL A 22 -1.78 3.42 7.75
C VAL A 22 -1.38 2.60 8.97
N LEU A 23 -0.97 1.36 8.75
CA LEU A 23 -0.67 0.39 9.80
C LEU A 23 0.80 0.47 10.22
N HIS A 24 1.69 0.72 9.26
CA HIS A 24 3.11 0.84 9.50
C HIS A 24 3.77 1.68 8.41
N VAL A 25 4.86 2.36 8.76
CA VAL A 25 5.69 3.09 7.81
C VAL A 25 7.17 2.86 8.14
N CYS A 26 7.93 2.40 7.16
CA CYS A 26 9.37 2.19 7.30
C CYS A 26 10.12 2.72 6.09
N GLU A 27 11.42 2.93 6.27
CA GLU A 27 12.34 3.19 5.17
C GLU A 27 12.86 1.85 4.65
N GLY A 28 12.79 1.67 3.34
CA GLY A 28 13.34 0.53 2.63
C GLY A 28 14.86 0.63 2.47
N PRO A 29 15.52 -0.46 2.06
CA PRO A 29 16.97 -0.53 1.96
C PRO A 29 17.58 0.49 0.99
N SER A 30 16.87 0.81 -0.11
CA SER A 30 17.29 1.84 -1.08
C SER A 30 16.87 3.27 -0.69
N GLY A 31 16.35 3.48 0.52
CA GLY A 31 15.96 4.79 1.04
C GLY A 31 14.56 5.25 0.62
N GLU A 32 13.78 4.41 -0.08
CA GLU A 32 12.38 4.68 -0.36
C GLU A 32 11.51 4.42 0.86
N TRP A 33 10.46 5.22 1.04
CA TRP A 33 9.47 5.03 2.09
C TRP A 33 8.43 4.00 1.66
N ILE A 34 8.11 3.08 2.55
CA ILE A 34 7.10 2.04 2.36
C ILE A 34 6.00 2.25 3.38
N PHE A 35 4.78 2.47 2.90
CA PHE A 35 3.57 2.55 3.71
C PHE A 35 2.81 1.23 3.60
N TYR A 36 2.51 0.61 4.73
CA TYR A 36 1.63 -0.55 4.83
C TYR A 36 0.22 -0.05 5.14
N VAL A 37 -0.67 -0.14 4.16
CA VAL A 37 -2.00 0.43 4.24
C VAL A 37 -3.09 -0.61 4.07
N TRP A 38 -4.25 -0.36 4.67
CA TRP A 38 -5.36 -1.30 4.69
C TRP A 38 -6.69 -0.58 4.74
N ASP A 39 -7.67 -1.02 3.95
CA ASP A 39 -9.01 -0.42 3.90
C ASP A 39 -10.15 -1.38 4.26
N GLY A 40 -9.83 -2.59 4.73
CA GLY A 40 -10.81 -3.63 5.06
C GLY A 40 -11.15 -4.58 3.93
N THR A 41 -10.66 -4.36 2.71
CA THR A 41 -10.99 -5.19 1.54
C THR A 41 -9.78 -5.90 0.95
N ASP A 42 -10.02 -7.03 0.31
CA ASP A 42 -8.98 -7.75 -0.44
C ASP A 42 -8.79 -7.13 -1.82
N THR A 43 -7.54 -6.97 -2.25
CA THR A 43 -7.25 -6.57 -3.63
C THR A 43 -7.70 -7.65 -4.62
N PRO A 44 -7.99 -7.32 -5.89
CA PRO A 44 -8.31 -8.32 -6.90
C PRO A 44 -7.22 -9.38 -6.99
N ALA A 45 -7.64 -10.63 -7.26
CA ALA A 45 -6.71 -11.72 -7.49
C ALA A 45 -5.72 -11.38 -8.61
N THR A 46 -4.47 -11.75 -8.40
CA THR A 46 -3.35 -11.57 -9.31
C THR A 46 -2.94 -12.92 -9.86
N GLU A 47 -2.58 -12.97 -11.14
CA GLU A 47 -1.96 -14.15 -11.72
C GLU A 47 -0.45 -14.09 -11.49
N LEU A 48 0.11 -15.18 -10.98
CA LEU A 48 1.57 -15.33 -10.92
C LEU A 48 2.06 -15.66 -12.33
N GLN A 49 2.67 -14.68 -13.00
CA GLN A 49 3.30 -14.91 -14.30
C GLN A 49 4.60 -15.69 -14.10
N THR A 50 4.50 -17.03 -14.08
CA THR A 50 5.66 -17.92 -14.11
C THR A 50 6.16 -18.04 -15.54
N LEU A 51 7.10 -17.19 -15.96
CA LEU A 51 7.91 -17.47 -17.13
C LEU A 51 8.96 -18.51 -16.72
N LEU A 52 8.59 -19.80 -16.80
CA LEU A 52 9.42 -20.94 -16.38
C LEU A 52 10.83 -20.91 -17.01
N ASP A 53 10.94 -20.42 -18.25
CA ASP A 53 12.23 -20.29 -18.94
C ASP A 53 13.07 -19.10 -18.43
N THR A 54 12.44 -18.10 -17.81
CA THR A 54 13.10 -16.89 -17.28
C THR A 54 13.52 -17.07 -15.81
N GLU A 55 12.84 -17.92 -15.03
CA GLU A 55 13.23 -18.29 -13.66
C GLU A 55 14.65 -18.87 -13.55
N ALA A 56 15.09 -19.61 -14.57
CA ALA A 56 16.44 -20.16 -14.64
C ALA A 56 17.54 -19.08 -14.83
N VAL A 57 17.16 -17.88 -15.29
CA VAL A 57 18.09 -16.78 -15.63
C VAL A 57 17.96 -15.62 -14.63
N THR A 58 16.74 -15.27 -14.24
CA THR A 58 16.41 -14.27 -13.22
C THR A 58 15.23 -14.81 -12.38
N PRO A 59 15.50 -15.41 -11.21
CA PRO A 59 14.44 -15.94 -10.37
C PRO A 59 13.51 -14.81 -9.93
N THR A 60 12.20 -15.07 -9.96
CA THR A 60 11.22 -14.13 -9.42
C THR A 60 11.48 -13.97 -7.93
N PRO A 61 11.69 -12.74 -7.42
CA PRO A 61 11.88 -12.53 -6.00
C PRO A 61 10.58 -12.89 -5.26
N LEU A 62 10.56 -14.06 -4.63
CA LEU A 62 9.48 -14.49 -3.72
C LEU A 62 9.30 -13.51 -2.56
N HIS A 63 10.34 -12.73 -2.26
CA HIS A 63 10.35 -11.68 -1.28
C HIS A 63 10.86 -10.39 -1.94
N PRO A 64 9.96 -9.44 -2.31
CA PRO A 64 10.37 -8.16 -2.87
C PRO A 64 11.14 -7.28 -1.89
N GLU A 65 11.01 -7.55 -0.59
CA GLU A 65 11.73 -6.85 0.47
C GLU A 65 13.10 -7.50 0.69
N GLU A 66 14.17 -6.70 0.73
CA GLU A 66 15.51 -7.22 1.05
C GLU A 66 15.62 -7.66 2.53
N ALA A 67 14.73 -7.16 3.41
CA ALA A 67 14.62 -7.59 4.79
C ALA A 67 13.14 -7.68 5.23
N PRO A 68 12.72 -8.77 5.91
CA PRO A 68 11.36 -8.89 6.40
C PRO A 68 11.06 -7.90 7.52
N LEU A 69 9.80 -7.46 7.60
CA LEU A 69 9.32 -6.67 8.73
C LEU A 69 9.57 -7.39 10.07
N PRO A 70 9.86 -6.64 11.15
CA PRO A 70 9.98 -7.22 12.47
C PRO A 70 8.71 -7.98 12.88
N ARG A 71 8.88 -9.09 13.60
CA ARG A 71 7.78 -9.98 13.99
C ARG A 71 6.68 -9.23 14.75
N GLU A 72 7.07 -8.34 15.64
CA GLU A 72 6.19 -7.48 16.41
C GLU A 72 5.27 -6.61 15.55
N VAL A 73 5.74 -6.15 14.38
CA VAL A 73 4.91 -5.42 13.41
C VAL A 73 3.97 -6.38 12.68
N LEU A 74 4.50 -7.53 12.22
CA LEU A 74 3.67 -8.52 11.52
C LEU A 74 2.52 -9.04 12.39
N CYS A 75 2.74 -9.20 13.69
CA CYS A 75 1.72 -9.64 14.64
C CYS A 75 0.62 -8.60 14.93
N THR A 76 0.76 -7.34 14.50
CA THR A 76 -0.29 -6.31 14.64
C THR A 76 -1.08 -6.08 13.36
N LEU A 77 -0.66 -6.67 12.24
CA LEU A 77 -1.37 -6.53 10.97
C LEU A 77 -2.76 -7.22 11.02
N PRO A 78 -3.76 -6.66 10.32
CA PRO A 78 -5.08 -7.25 10.27
C PRO A 78 -5.05 -8.62 9.58
N CYS A 79 -5.86 -9.55 10.08
CA CYS A 79 -5.97 -10.91 9.54
C CYS A 79 -6.95 -11.04 8.36
N VAL A 80 -7.66 -9.98 8.01
CA VAL A 80 -8.68 -9.95 6.95
C VAL A 80 -8.44 -8.74 6.08
N GLY A 81 -8.62 -8.89 4.77
CA GLY A 81 -8.31 -7.85 3.80
C GLY A 81 -6.82 -7.81 3.47
N THR A 82 -6.50 -7.19 2.34
CA THR A 82 -5.12 -7.11 1.88
C THR A 82 -4.42 -5.91 2.52
N VAL A 83 -3.22 -6.13 3.05
CA VAL A 83 -2.31 -5.03 3.42
C VAL A 83 -1.49 -4.65 2.18
N LEU A 84 -1.84 -3.53 1.57
CA LEU A 84 -1.15 -3.01 0.39
C LEU A 84 0.13 -2.26 0.80
N ARG A 85 1.23 -2.52 0.09
CA ARG A 85 2.46 -1.73 0.18
C ARG A 85 2.40 -0.57 -0.82
N VAL A 86 2.60 0.66 -0.35
CA VAL A 86 2.70 1.87 -1.19
C VAL A 86 4.09 2.46 -1.06
N PHE A 87 4.78 2.65 -2.18
CA PHE A 87 6.17 3.10 -2.21
C PHE A 87 6.28 4.59 -2.56
N SER A 88 7.25 5.28 -1.95
CA SER A 88 7.54 6.69 -2.20
C SER A 88 9.03 6.99 -2.09
N ASN A 89 9.62 7.55 -3.14
CA ASN A 89 11.00 8.05 -3.09
C ASN A 89 11.09 9.46 -2.47
N ARG A 90 9.98 9.97 -1.92
CA ARG A 90 9.91 11.31 -1.33
C ARG A 90 9.65 11.22 0.15
N PHE A 91 10.47 11.93 0.90
CA PHE A 91 10.20 12.25 2.28
C PHE A 91 9.14 13.35 2.38
N SER A 92 8.23 13.24 3.36
CA SER A 92 7.30 14.30 3.73
C SER A 92 7.16 14.37 5.25
N LYS A 93 6.83 15.54 5.81
CA LYS A 93 6.72 15.69 7.28
C LYS A 93 5.60 14.83 7.88
N GLU A 94 4.60 14.50 7.07
CA GLU A 94 3.50 13.61 7.40
C GLU A 94 4.01 12.19 7.72
N ILE A 95 5.09 11.74 7.08
CA ILE A 95 5.72 10.42 7.35
C ILE A 95 6.13 10.30 8.81
N LEU A 96 6.79 11.32 9.36
CA LEU A 96 7.21 11.32 10.76
C LEU A 96 6.04 11.24 11.76
N HIS A 97 4.86 11.71 11.35
CA HIS A 97 3.65 11.58 12.16
C HIS A 97 3.09 10.17 12.01
N LEU A 98 2.96 9.68 10.78
CA LEU A 98 2.45 8.35 10.45
C LEU A 98 3.29 7.19 11.03
N GLN A 99 4.56 7.42 11.35
CA GLN A 99 5.41 6.42 12.02
C GLN A 99 5.08 6.22 13.50
N LYS A 100 4.39 7.16 14.14
CA LYS A 100 4.21 7.16 15.60
C LYS A 100 2.98 6.40 16.07
N ASP A 101 1.96 6.30 15.23
CA ASP A 101 0.67 5.72 15.59
C ASP A 101 -0.07 5.25 14.32
N ILE A 102 -1.21 4.59 14.51
CA ILE A 102 -2.11 4.17 13.44
C ILE A 102 -3.06 5.31 13.11
N TYR A 103 -3.02 5.77 11.85
CA TYR A 103 -3.87 6.86 11.38
C TYR A 103 -4.75 6.45 10.22
N TRP A 104 -5.93 7.05 10.12
CA TRP A 104 -6.66 7.10 8.87
C TRP A 104 -6.07 8.20 7.98
N ALA A 105 -5.93 7.91 6.70
CA ALA A 105 -5.43 8.86 5.73
C ALA A 105 -6.09 8.67 4.36
N ARG A 106 -6.18 9.77 3.61
CA ARG A 106 -6.46 9.76 2.17
C ARG A 106 -5.14 9.91 1.42
N PHE A 107 -4.83 8.91 0.61
CA PHE A 107 -3.76 8.91 -0.38
C PHE A 107 -4.37 9.36 -1.71
N CYS A 108 -4.10 10.59 -2.13
CA CYS A 108 -4.65 11.16 -3.36
C CYS A 108 -3.75 10.89 -4.57
N ASN A 109 -4.38 10.57 -5.70
CA ASN A 109 -3.75 10.36 -7.01
C ASN A 109 -2.56 9.37 -6.95
N ILE A 110 -2.75 8.22 -6.31
CA ILE A 110 -1.78 7.13 -6.32
C ILE A 110 -2.05 6.21 -7.50
N THR A 111 -1.06 5.38 -7.87
CA THR A 111 -1.24 4.32 -8.86
C THR A 111 -0.90 2.97 -8.25
N CYS A 112 -1.44 1.90 -8.83
CA CYS A 112 -1.09 0.53 -8.49
C CYS A 112 -0.71 -0.23 -9.76
N LYS A 113 0.24 -1.15 -9.63
CA LYS A 113 0.61 -2.11 -10.67
C LYS A 113 0.74 -3.50 -10.10
N GLN A 114 0.57 -4.50 -10.96
CA GLN A 114 0.87 -5.88 -10.62
C GLN A 114 2.34 -6.17 -10.95
N GLU A 115 3.09 -6.66 -9.98
CA GLU A 115 4.46 -7.15 -10.16
C GLU A 115 4.58 -8.50 -9.48
N PHE A 116 5.05 -9.52 -10.20
CA PHE A 116 5.33 -10.85 -9.65
C PHE A 116 4.15 -11.46 -8.87
N GLY A 117 2.93 -11.31 -9.39
CA GLY A 117 1.72 -11.80 -8.73
C GLY A 117 1.33 -11.01 -7.47
N MET A 118 1.86 -9.82 -7.24
CA MET A 118 1.50 -8.95 -6.12
C MET A 118 1.08 -7.55 -6.59
N TRP A 119 0.16 -6.94 -5.85
CA TRP A 119 -0.16 -5.52 -6.04
C TRP A 119 0.86 -4.63 -5.35
N LYS A 120 1.33 -3.62 -6.08
CA LYS A 120 2.26 -2.61 -5.60
C LYS A 120 1.69 -1.22 -5.84
N GLY A 121 1.49 -0.46 -4.78
CA GLY A 121 1.13 0.95 -4.85
C GLY A 121 2.35 1.85 -5.01
N SER A 122 2.18 3.01 -5.64
CA SER A 122 3.26 4.01 -5.76
C SER A 122 2.71 5.42 -5.69
N LEU A 123 3.41 6.29 -4.95
CA LEU A 123 3.17 7.72 -4.97
C LEU A 123 3.82 8.34 -6.21
N LEU A 124 3.00 9.04 -6.98
CA LEU A 124 3.43 9.86 -8.09
C LEU A 124 3.93 11.22 -7.59
N PRO A 125 4.67 11.98 -8.42
CA PRO A 125 5.06 13.35 -8.11
C PRO A 125 3.91 14.29 -7.72
N SER A 126 2.71 14.01 -8.20
CA SER A 126 1.48 14.77 -7.94
C SER A 126 0.63 14.20 -6.80
N SER A 127 1.01 13.05 -6.23
CA SER A 127 0.27 12.44 -5.13
C SER A 127 0.36 13.29 -3.86
N ARG A 128 -0.66 13.18 -3.01
CA ARG A 128 -0.72 13.86 -1.70
C ARG A 128 -1.25 12.91 -0.65
N ILE A 129 -0.76 13.03 0.58
CA ILE A 129 -1.30 12.31 1.74
C ILE A 129 -2.01 13.32 2.63
N ARG A 130 -3.22 12.98 3.08
CA ARG A 130 -4.00 13.79 4.03
C ARG A 130 -4.42 12.92 5.20
N LEU A 131 -4.05 13.31 6.42
CA LEU A 131 -4.55 12.67 7.63
C LEU A 131 -6.05 12.94 7.77
N LEU A 132 -6.80 11.94 8.21
CA LEU A 132 -8.23 12.01 8.44
C LEU A 132 -8.53 11.69 9.92
N SER A 133 -9.57 12.31 10.47
CA SER A 133 -10.10 11.90 11.77
C SER A 133 -10.94 10.63 11.61
N SER A 134 -11.12 9.90 12.71
CA SER A 134 -12.04 8.74 12.77
C SER A 134 -13.50 9.10 12.51
N GLU A 135 -13.86 10.38 12.64
CA GLU A 135 -15.20 10.92 12.46
C GLU A 135 -15.45 11.40 11.02
N ASP A 136 -14.41 11.42 10.16
CA ASP A 136 -14.57 11.80 8.76
C ASP A 136 -15.55 10.85 8.06
N GLY A 137 -16.51 11.42 7.31
CA GLY A 137 -17.54 10.62 6.64
C GLY A 137 -17.00 9.55 5.71
N SER A 138 -15.85 9.80 5.06
CA SER A 138 -15.19 8.81 4.19
C SER A 138 -14.53 7.67 4.98
N VAL A 139 -14.11 7.92 6.23
CA VAL A 139 -13.63 6.87 7.14
C VAL A 139 -14.79 6.03 7.65
N ILE A 140 -15.89 6.66 8.05
CA ILE A 140 -17.09 5.97 8.53
C ILE A 140 -17.64 5.02 7.45
N GLU A 141 -17.58 5.40 6.18
CA GLU A 141 -18.01 4.54 5.07
C GLU A 141 -17.16 3.27 4.93
N ARG A 142 -15.86 3.31 5.29
CA ARG A 142 -14.96 2.14 5.27
C ARG A 142 -15.11 1.21 6.46
N LEU A 143 -15.81 1.65 7.51
CA LEU A 143 -16.07 0.86 8.72
C LEU A 143 -17.37 0.05 8.64
N LYS A 144 -18.16 0.22 7.58
CA LYS A 144 -19.41 -0.50 7.33
C LYS A 144 -19.15 -1.81 6.60
#